data_AF-A0A6J2AI69-F1
#
_entry.id   AF-A0A6J2AI69-F1
#
_cell.length_a   1.000
_cell.length_b   1.000
_cell.length_c   1.000
_cell.angle_alpha   90.00
_cell.angle_beta   90.00
_cell.angle_gamma   90.00
#
_symmetry.space_group_name_H-M   'P 1'
#
loop_
_entity.id
_entity.type
_entity.pdbx_description
1 polymer ?
#
loop_
_entity_poly.entity_id
_entity_poly.type
_entity_poly.pdbx_seq_one_letter_code
_entity_poly.pdbx_strand_id
1 'polypeptide(L)'
;MSVQEINKHAVLPPIISRSDKEFLESMQRYIIAETERVGCNEEGPADEYYIIYRNVFDKVIEYVTAYKSILTSIKKEYDAFIETIKESQKTAFCLHGKLKALAAEPIALVYHRKRTIQLEAKMRVIENNSSQIQLQIDQMKQLRAEYDAKEVKYHTFSKDPSKPIPGMTLQESVSLDALTKYLKHLEDKYAEIKQVMLKKYVPVQRKADLDEEMMVTLKRRDLAENLNKELQFRHQRLQIISNALTSWVKSDMSSSFQDFVEQIQKTKDLHGDQGIIEELLEDDPGKAKEAEILLSYIERFNELMLLGEYEKAACFAAHSPRRILQNIGTVNKFKAVGKIRGKPFPLLLFFEAIFSTSHACRRPIDAELTLEGIQCGLSEKRLDLVINWVTQERLTFSEEAGDVIYDYGEQDTYNKAKCLALAQMIYTECGLHKKALLCLCKQGQIHGAMEYIQQFKDFTSDDLMDLIKLCPHTELIQCLTREWNGKPPSLSFGLAILHLFSVDMKKVGIKLLQEISKGGKEKIFVTEAPSLRGLSLSEIRWRAYQRGF
;
A
#
# COMPACT_ATOMS: atom_id res chain seq x y z
N MET A 1 21.30 -57.67 -46.53
CA MET A 1 20.89 -58.96 -47.14
C MET A 1 19.48 -58.81 -47.68
N SER A 2 19.32 -59.23 -48.94
CA SER A 2 18.07 -59.53 -49.67
C SER A 2 16.89 -58.57 -49.57
N VAL A 3 16.70 -57.84 -50.66
CA VAL A 3 15.40 -57.52 -51.24
C VAL A 3 14.51 -58.77 -51.21
N GLN A 4 13.33 -58.67 -50.61
CA GLN A 4 12.22 -59.57 -50.91
C GLN A 4 11.12 -58.72 -51.53
N GLU A 5 10.91 -58.97 -52.82
CA GLU A 5 9.79 -58.52 -53.63
C GLU A 5 8.48 -58.86 -52.91
N ILE A 6 7.72 -57.83 -52.54
CA ILE A 6 6.32 -57.97 -52.18
C ILE A 6 5.52 -57.37 -53.32
N ASN A 7 4.73 -58.23 -53.95
CA ASN A 7 3.80 -57.99 -55.04
C ASN A 7 3.25 -56.55 -55.09
N LYS A 8 3.55 -55.85 -56.19
CA LYS A 8 2.79 -54.67 -56.63
C LYS A 8 1.41 -55.14 -57.12
N HIS A 9 0.52 -55.50 -56.20
CA HIS A 9 -0.90 -55.35 -56.50
C HIS A 9 -1.14 -53.85 -56.60
N ALA A 10 -1.55 -53.38 -57.79
CA ALA A 10 -2.10 -52.04 -57.94
C ALA A 10 -3.34 -51.97 -57.04
N VAL A 11 -3.14 -51.49 -55.81
CA VAL A 11 -4.22 -51.13 -54.89
C VAL A 11 -4.93 -49.99 -55.59
N LEU A 12 -6.12 -50.26 -56.14
CA LEU A 12 -7.04 -49.22 -56.55
C LEU A 12 -7.11 -48.20 -55.41
N PRO A 13 -7.03 -46.88 -55.68
CA PRO A 13 -7.24 -45.91 -54.62
C PRO A 13 -8.56 -46.26 -53.93
N PRO A 14 -8.59 -46.31 -52.59
CA PRO A 14 -9.79 -46.74 -51.87
C PRO A 14 -10.96 -45.94 -52.41
N ILE A 15 -12.05 -46.64 -52.76
CA ILE A 15 -13.29 -45.98 -53.15
C ILE A 15 -13.80 -45.32 -51.86
N ILE A 16 -13.37 -44.08 -51.63
CA ILE A 16 -13.77 -43.29 -50.48
C ILE A 16 -15.27 -43.06 -50.65
N SER A 17 -16.07 -43.67 -49.78
CA SER A 17 -17.50 -43.42 -49.80
C SER A 17 -17.73 -41.94 -49.52
N ARG A 18 -18.82 -41.38 -50.05
CA ARG A 18 -19.16 -39.97 -49.79
C ARG A 18 -19.20 -39.66 -48.29
N SER A 19 -19.67 -40.62 -47.48
CA SER A 19 -19.65 -40.57 -46.02
C SER A 19 -18.24 -40.49 -45.42
N ASP A 20 -17.27 -41.26 -45.93
CA ASP A 20 -15.88 -41.22 -45.43
C ASP A 20 -15.23 -39.86 -45.72
N LYS A 21 -15.54 -39.28 -46.88
CA LYS A 21 -15.06 -37.95 -47.25
C LYS A 21 -15.64 -36.87 -46.34
N GLU A 22 -16.96 -36.92 -46.11
CA GLU A 22 -17.66 -35.98 -45.22
C GLU A 22 -17.16 -36.11 -43.76
N PHE A 23 -16.86 -37.32 -43.28
CA PHE A 23 -16.28 -37.57 -41.97
C PHE A 23 -14.86 -36.97 -41.84
N LEU A 24 -13.96 -37.21 -42.80
CA LEU A 24 -12.60 -36.66 -42.78
C LEU A 24 -12.60 -35.13 -42.83
N GLU A 25 -13.46 -34.54 -43.68
CA GLU A 25 -13.65 -33.08 -43.74
C GLU A 25 -14.21 -32.52 -42.41
N SER A 26 -15.06 -33.27 -41.71
CA SER A 26 -15.52 -32.88 -40.37
C SER A 26 -14.41 -32.94 -39.33
N MET A 27 -13.52 -33.93 -39.38
CA MET A 27 -12.38 -34.04 -38.45
C MET A 27 -11.35 -32.95 -38.71
N GLN A 28 -11.06 -32.65 -39.97
CA GLN A 28 -10.14 -31.57 -40.33
C GLN A 28 -10.66 -30.20 -39.88
N ARG A 29 -11.97 -29.93 -40.05
CA ARG A 29 -12.61 -28.72 -39.51
C ARG A 29 -12.52 -28.65 -37.99
N TYR A 30 -12.72 -29.77 -37.30
CA TYR A 30 -12.58 -29.84 -35.84
C TYR A 30 -11.15 -29.53 -35.37
N ILE A 31 -10.13 -30.08 -36.04
CA ILE A 31 -8.72 -29.79 -35.72
C ILE A 31 -8.43 -28.30 -35.89
N ILE A 32 -8.82 -27.71 -37.03
CA ILE A 32 -8.58 -26.29 -37.31
C ILE A 32 -9.27 -25.40 -36.27
N ALA A 33 -10.55 -25.64 -36.00
CA ALA A 33 -11.31 -24.84 -35.04
C ALA A 33 -10.76 -24.95 -33.61
N GLU A 34 -10.38 -26.15 -33.16
CA GLU A 34 -9.80 -26.33 -31.83
C GLU A 34 -8.39 -25.76 -31.73
N THR A 35 -7.55 -25.92 -32.75
CA THR A 35 -6.19 -25.34 -32.76
C THR A 35 -6.22 -23.80 -32.77
N GLU A 36 -7.15 -23.19 -33.50
CA GLU A 36 -7.40 -21.75 -33.45
C GLU A 36 -7.94 -21.31 -32.08
N ARG A 37 -8.84 -22.09 -31.47
CA ARG A 37 -9.41 -21.80 -30.13
C ARG A 37 -8.35 -21.78 -29.04
N VAL A 38 -7.40 -22.72 -29.07
CA VAL A 38 -6.32 -22.78 -28.07
C VAL A 38 -5.14 -21.86 -28.45
N GLY A 39 -5.20 -21.19 -29.61
CA GLY A 39 -4.19 -20.21 -30.03
C GLY A 39 -2.83 -20.84 -30.32
N CYS A 40 -2.80 -22.09 -30.78
CA CYS A 40 -1.56 -22.80 -31.05
C CYS A 40 -1.03 -22.46 -32.46
N ASN A 41 0.17 -21.86 -32.54
CA ASN A 41 0.94 -21.69 -33.77
C ASN A 41 1.84 -22.92 -34.01
N GLU A 42 2.57 -23.05 -35.13
CA GLU A 42 3.50 -24.18 -35.37
C GLU A 42 4.53 -24.43 -34.24
N GLU A 43 4.71 -23.46 -33.33
CA GLU A 43 5.57 -23.50 -32.13
C GLU A 43 4.80 -23.61 -30.79
N GLY A 44 3.50 -23.92 -30.81
CA GLY A 44 2.63 -23.99 -29.62
C GLY A 44 2.92 -25.16 -28.67
N PRO A 45 2.37 -25.14 -27.43
CA PRO A 45 2.64 -26.17 -26.43
C PRO A 45 2.17 -27.56 -26.90
N ALA A 46 3.12 -28.48 -27.04
CA ALA A 46 2.90 -29.83 -27.58
C ALA A 46 1.81 -30.63 -26.87
N ASP A 47 1.52 -30.30 -25.60
CA ASP A 47 0.50 -30.95 -24.78
C ASP A 47 -0.93 -30.66 -25.24
N GLU A 48 -1.20 -29.44 -25.72
CA GLU A 48 -2.54 -29.05 -26.21
C GLU A 48 -2.82 -29.69 -27.57
N TYR A 49 -1.81 -29.71 -28.45
CA TYR A 49 -1.87 -30.47 -29.70
C TYR A 49 -2.12 -31.95 -29.46
N TYR A 50 -1.40 -32.57 -28.53
CA TYR A 50 -1.60 -33.97 -28.18
C TYR A 50 -3.04 -34.26 -27.75
N ILE A 51 -3.65 -33.40 -26.92
CA ILE A 51 -5.06 -33.58 -26.49
C ILE A 51 -6.02 -33.51 -27.68
N ILE A 52 -5.83 -32.57 -28.60
CA ILE A 52 -6.67 -32.41 -29.80
C ILE A 52 -6.56 -33.66 -30.69
N TYR A 53 -5.34 -34.10 -31.00
CA TYR A 53 -5.11 -35.27 -31.85
C TYR A 53 -5.58 -36.57 -31.18
N ARG A 54 -5.42 -36.70 -29.86
CA ARG A 54 -5.94 -37.85 -29.10
C ARG A 54 -7.45 -37.97 -29.25
N ASN A 55 -8.18 -36.85 -29.09
CA ASN A 55 -9.64 -36.82 -29.23
C ASN A 55 -10.09 -37.11 -30.67
N VAL A 56 -9.35 -36.66 -31.67
CA VAL A 56 -9.63 -37.00 -33.08
C VAL A 56 -9.39 -38.49 -33.32
N PHE A 57 -8.32 -39.06 -32.77
CA PHE A 57 -8.03 -40.48 -32.93
C PHE A 57 -9.11 -41.36 -32.29
N ASP A 58 -9.67 -40.95 -31.14
CA ASP A 58 -10.83 -41.60 -30.53
C ASP A 58 -12.05 -41.58 -31.46
N LYS A 59 -12.34 -40.45 -32.10
CA LYS A 59 -13.43 -40.35 -33.12
C LYS A 59 -13.19 -41.24 -34.34
N VAL A 60 -11.93 -41.41 -34.77
CA VAL A 60 -11.56 -42.31 -35.87
C VAL A 60 -11.74 -43.78 -35.46
N ILE A 61 -11.38 -44.14 -34.22
CA ILE A 61 -11.59 -45.49 -33.66
C ILE A 61 -13.09 -45.82 -33.59
N GLU A 62 -13.94 -44.85 -33.26
CA GLU A 62 -15.39 -45.01 -33.23
C GLU A 62 -16.00 -45.17 -34.62
N TYR A 63 -15.52 -44.41 -35.61
CA TYR A 63 -16.01 -44.47 -36.98
C TYR A 63 -15.59 -45.77 -37.70
N VAL A 64 -14.34 -46.20 -37.53
CA VAL A 64 -13.78 -47.37 -38.22
C VAL A 64 -13.89 -48.62 -37.35
N THR A 65 -15.11 -49.11 -37.19
CA THR A 65 -15.44 -50.23 -36.29
C THR A 65 -14.73 -51.54 -36.63
N ALA A 66 -14.45 -51.80 -37.91
CA ALA A 66 -13.78 -53.03 -38.39
C ALA A 66 -12.32 -53.16 -37.88
N TYR A 67 -11.63 -52.04 -37.62
CA TYR A 67 -10.24 -52.01 -37.16
C TYR A 67 -10.10 -51.52 -35.71
N LYS A 68 -11.23 -51.38 -34.99
CA LYS A 68 -11.30 -50.79 -33.64
C LYS A 68 -10.30 -51.39 -32.65
N SER A 69 -10.16 -52.72 -32.63
CA SER A 69 -9.24 -53.43 -31.71
C SER A 69 -7.77 -53.10 -31.95
N ILE A 70 -7.36 -53.01 -33.22
CA ILE A 70 -5.99 -52.69 -33.62
C ILE A 70 -5.70 -51.22 -33.34
N LEU A 71 -6.58 -50.31 -33.75
CA LEU A 71 -6.41 -48.86 -33.53
C LEU A 71 -6.39 -48.51 -32.03
N THR A 72 -7.21 -49.18 -31.21
CA THR A 72 -7.19 -48.99 -29.74
C THR A 72 -5.86 -49.47 -29.14
N SER A 73 -5.32 -50.60 -29.61
CA SER A 73 -4.02 -51.10 -29.18
C SER A 73 -2.88 -50.14 -29.56
N ILE A 74 -2.92 -49.60 -30.78
CA ILE A 74 -1.97 -48.58 -31.24
C ILE A 74 -2.06 -47.34 -30.36
N LYS A 75 -3.27 -46.82 -30.11
CA LYS A 75 -3.49 -45.66 -29.23
C LYS A 75 -2.84 -45.88 -27.86
N LYS A 76 -3.06 -47.05 -27.27
CA LYS A 76 -2.56 -47.40 -25.94
C LYS A 76 -1.02 -47.37 -25.85
N GLU A 77 -0.33 -47.88 -26.87
CA GLU A 77 1.14 -47.85 -26.92
C GLU A 77 1.68 -46.42 -27.04
N TYR A 78 1.07 -45.59 -27.90
CA TYR A 78 1.46 -44.18 -28.02
C TYR A 78 1.20 -43.38 -26.73
N ASP A 79 0.03 -43.58 -26.11
CA ASP A 79 -0.31 -42.93 -24.83
C ASP A 79 0.68 -43.34 -23.73
N ALA A 80 1.05 -44.62 -23.63
CA ALA A 80 2.03 -45.10 -22.65
C ALA A 80 3.44 -44.52 -22.87
N PHE A 81 3.87 -44.41 -24.13
CA PHE A 81 5.17 -43.82 -24.48
C PHE A 81 5.23 -42.33 -24.13
N ILE A 82 4.18 -41.57 -24.46
CA ILE A 82 4.09 -40.14 -24.18
C ILE A 82 4.08 -39.87 -22.67
N GLU A 83 3.32 -40.66 -21.90
CA GLU A 83 3.32 -40.54 -20.44
C GLU A 83 4.71 -40.83 -19.84
N THR A 84 5.43 -41.82 -20.37
CA THR A 84 6.80 -42.12 -19.94
C THR A 84 7.75 -40.94 -20.19
N ILE A 85 7.64 -40.28 -21.35
CA ILE A 85 8.43 -39.09 -21.65
C ILE A 85 8.09 -37.94 -20.69
N LYS A 86 6.81 -37.68 -20.45
CA LYS A 86 6.36 -36.63 -19.52
C LYS A 86 6.90 -36.84 -18.11
N GLU A 87 6.84 -38.08 -17.62
CA GLU A 87 7.36 -38.43 -16.30
C GLU A 87 8.88 -38.27 -16.22
N SER A 88 9.60 -38.65 -17.28
CA SER A 88 11.06 -38.44 -17.37
C SER A 88 11.45 -36.96 -17.35
N GLN A 89 10.67 -36.09 -17.99
CA GLN A 89 10.91 -34.64 -17.99
C GLN A 89 10.62 -34.01 -16.61
N LYS A 90 9.52 -34.40 -15.96
CA LYS A 90 9.18 -33.95 -14.60
C LYS A 90 10.27 -34.33 -13.60
N THR A 91 10.74 -35.58 -13.65
CA THR A 91 11.80 -36.07 -12.77
C THR A 91 13.12 -35.33 -13.02
N ALA A 92 13.51 -35.11 -14.29
CA ALA A 92 14.69 -34.31 -14.63
C ALA A 92 14.62 -32.87 -14.09
N PHE A 93 13.47 -32.21 -14.24
CA PHE A 93 13.25 -30.86 -13.69
C PHE A 93 13.38 -30.83 -12.16
N CYS A 94 12.77 -31.80 -11.48
CA CYS A 94 12.88 -31.92 -10.02
C CYS A 94 14.33 -32.14 -9.57
N LEU A 95 15.08 -33.02 -10.25
CA LEU A 95 16.48 -33.29 -9.94
C LEU A 95 17.36 -32.06 -10.18
N HIS A 96 17.12 -31.33 -11.27
CA HIS A 96 17.81 -30.08 -11.56
C HIS A 96 17.57 -29.03 -10.46
N GLY A 97 16.33 -28.88 -10.00
CA GLY A 97 15.98 -28.00 -8.88
C GLY A 97 16.72 -28.37 -7.59
N LYS A 98 16.77 -29.66 -7.24
CA LYS A 98 17.55 -30.16 -6.08
C LYS A 98 19.04 -29.88 -6.22
N LEU A 99 19.61 -30.11 -7.40
CA LEU A 99 21.04 -29.87 -7.68
C LEU A 99 21.38 -28.39 -7.56
N LYS A 100 20.51 -27.49 -8.04
CA LYS A 100 20.67 -26.04 -7.90
C LYS A 100 20.60 -25.59 -6.42
N ALA A 101 19.73 -26.19 -5.62
CA ALA A 101 19.65 -25.92 -4.19
C ALA A 101 20.93 -26.37 -3.46
N LEU A 102 21.40 -27.58 -3.72
CA LEU A 102 22.65 -28.12 -3.15
C LEU A 102 23.87 -27.28 -3.56
N ALA A 103 23.93 -26.82 -4.81
CA ALA A 103 25.01 -25.95 -5.28
C ALA A 103 25.04 -24.58 -4.57
N ALA A 104 23.91 -24.12 -4.02
CA ALA A 104 23.80 -22.85 -3.30
C ALA A 104 24.10 -22.96 -1.79
N GLU A 105 24.13 -24.17 -1.21
CA GLU A 105 24.40 -24.39 0.21
C GLU A 105 25.77 -23.85 0.68
N PRO A 106 26.88 -24.04 -0.06
CA PRO A 106 28.18 -23.52 0.36
C PRO A 106 28.19 -21.98 0.47
N ILE A 107 27.45 -21.30 -0.39
CA ILE A 107 27.37 -19.83 -0.40
C ILE A 107 26.59 -19.34 0.83
N ALA A 108 25.44 -19.94 1.13
CA ALA A 108 24.67 -19.62 2.34
C ALA A 108 25.49 -19.86 3.62
N LEU A 109 26.22 -20.97 3.69
CA LEU A 109 27.08 -21.30 4.83
C LEU A 109 28.20 -20.26 5.03
N VAL A 110 28.78 -19.72 3.96
CA VAL A 110 29.77 -18.64 4.03
C VAL A 110 29.15 -17.35 4.60
N TYR A 111 27.92 -17.01 4.20
CA TYR A 111 27.21 -15.85 4.74
C TYR A 111 26.90 -16.02 6.23
N HIS A 112 26.38 -17.17 6.64
CA HIS A 112 26.14 -17.48 8.06
C HIS A 112 27.43 -17.34 8.89
N ARG A 113 28.56 -17.89 8.42
CA ARG A 113 29.86 -17.75 9.10
C ARG A 113 30.28 -16.29 9.25
N LYS A 114 30.13 -15.50 8.18
CA LYS A 114 30.45 -14.06 8.21
C LYS A 114 29.57 -13.32 9.23
N ARG A 115 28.28 -13.67 9.31
CA ARG A 115 27.34 -13.10 10.28
C ARG A 115 27.70 -13.47 11.71
N THR A 116 28.06 -14.73 11.97
CA THR A 116 28.52 -15.17 13.30
C THR A 116 29.71 -14.34 13.77
N ILE A 117 30.73 -14.14 12.92
CA ILE A 117 31.91 -13.34 13.25
C ILE A 117 31.53 -11.88 13.58
N GLN A 118 30.60 -11.29 12.81
CA GLN A 118 30.12 -9.93 13.08
C GLN A 118 29.37 -9.83 14.42
N LEU A 119 28.53 -10.81 14.73
CA LEU A 119 27.77 -10.85 15.99
C LEU A 119 28.70 -11.05 17.18
N GLU A 120 29.68 -11.94 17.08
CA GLU A 120 30.73 -12.12 18.09
C GLU A 120 31.54 -10.84 18.31
N ALA A 121 31.87 -10.10 17.26
CA ALA A 121 32.54 -8.81 17.38
C ALA A 121 31.67 -7.78 18.14
N LYS A 122 30.36 -7.73 17.86
CA LYS A 122 29.43 -6.84 18.56
C LYS A 122 29.23 -7.25 20.03
N MET A 123 29.12 -8.55 20.31
CA MET A 123 29.02 -9.07 21.67
C MET A 123 30.23 -8.66 22.51
N ARG A 124 31.46 -8.79 21.96
CA ARG A 124 32.68 -8.34 22.67
C ARG A 124 32.67 -6.85 23.02
N VAL A 125 32.15 -6.00 22.12
CA VAL A 125 32.01 -4.56 22.40
C VAL A 125 31.02 -4.32 23.54
N ILE A 126 29.88 -5.01 23.52
CA ILE A 126 28.84 -4.89 24.55
C ILE A 126 29.36 -5.38 25.91
N GLU A 127 30.06 -6.52 25.95
CA GLU A 127 30.67 -7.06 27.18
C GLU A 127 31.72 -6.12 27.76
N ASN A 128 32.57 -5.54 26.91
CA ASN A 128 33.56 -4.56 27.34
C ASN A 128 32.91 -3.30 27.94
N ASN A 129 31.89 -2.76 27.27
CA ASN A 129 31.14 -1.62 27.76
C ASN A 129 30.42 -1.93 29.08
N SER A 130 29.81 -3.12 29.19
CA SER A 130 29.14 -3.58 30.40
C SER A 130 30.13 -3.69 31.57
N SER A 131 31.33 -4.20 31.31
CA SER A 131 32.40 -4.30 32.31
C SER A 131 32.89 -2.93 32.77
N GLN A 132 33.01 -1.96 31.85
CA GLN A 132 33.37 -0.58 32.19
C GLN A 132 32.31 0.10 33.04
N ILE A 133 31.03 -0.06 32.69
CA ILE A 133 29.92 0.48 33.47
C ILE A 133 29.90 -0.13 34.88
N GLN A 134 30.09 -1.45 34.99
CA GLN A 134 30.15 -2.13 36.27
C GLN A 134 31.29 -1.59 37.16
N LEU A 135 32.48 -1.38 36.57
CA LEU A 135 33.60 -0.77 37.28
C LEU A 135 33.27 0.64 37.81
N GLN A 136 32.62 1.48 37.01
CA GLN A 136 32.20 2.81 37.42
C GLN A 136 31.17 2.76 38.56
N ILE A 137 30.22 1.82 38.50
CA ILE A 137 29.24 1.60 39.56
C ILE A 137 29.94 1.23 40.87
N ASP A 138 30.91 0.32 40.82
CA ASP A 138 31.62 -0.13 42.01
C ASP A 138 32.54 0.97 42.60
N GLN A 139 33.17 1.79 41.74
CA GLN A 139 33.88 3.00 42.17
C GLN A 139 32.95 3.98 42.88
N MET A 140 31.75 4.24 42.34
CA MET A 140 30.77 5.12 42.99
C MET A 140 30.27 4.56 44.33
N LYS A 141 30.19 3.23 44.49
CA LYS A 141 29.84 2.60 45.76
C LYS A 141 30.96 2.75 46.79
N GLN A 142 32.22 2.55 46.38
CA GLN A 142 33.38 2.75 47.26
C GLN A 142 33.48 4.19 47.74
N LEU A 143 33.35 5.17 46.84
CA LEU A 143 33.36 6.59 47.21
C LEU A 143 32.25 6.95 48.19
N ARG A 144 31.04 6.37 48.02
CA ARG A 144 29.94 6.53 48.99
C ARG A 144 30.27 5.91 50.34
N ALA A 145 30.79 4.69 50.37
CA ALA A 145 31.18 4.03 51.63
C ALA A 145 32.28 4.80 52.38
N GLU A 146 33.25 5.37 51.66
CA GLU A 146 34.29 6.23 52.27
C GLU A 146 33.72 7.55 52.80
N TYR A 147 32.76 8.15 52.10
CA TYR A 147 32.06 9.35 52.54
C TYR A 147 31.28 9.06 53.84
N ASP A 148 30.49 7.99 53.85
CA ASP A 148 29.71 7.56 55.03
C ASP A 148 30.64 7.24 56.22
N ALA A 149 31.77 6.57 56.00
CA ALA A 149 32.75 6.29 57.05
C ALA A 149 33.44 7.56 57.59
N LYS A 150 33.62 8.60 56.76
CA LYS A 150 34.15 9.90 57.17
C LYS A 150 33.10 10.73 57.91
N GLU A 151 31.83 10.70 57.52
CA GLU A 151 30.74 11.40 58.22
C GLU A 151 30.48 10.85 59.63
N VAL A 152 30.59 9.53 59.83
CA VAL A 152 30.44 8.92 61.16
C VAL A 152 31.46 9.45 62.18
N LYS A 153 32.63 9.95 61.73
CA LYS A 153 33.64 10.57 62.60
C LYS A 153 33.30 12.01 63.04
N TYR A 154 32.47 12.75 62.29
CA TYR A 154 32.17 14.16 62.57
C TYR A 154 30.90 14.39 63.40
N HIS A 155 30.15 13.32 63.72
CA HIS A 155 28.88 13.44 64.45
C HIS A 155 28.82 12.60 65.73
N THR A 156 29.82 12.77 66.60
CA THR A 156 29.56 12.64 68.05
C THR A 156 29.22 14.03 68.56
N PHE A 157 27.93 14.37 68.62
CA PHE A 157 27.45 15.56 69.32
C PHE A 157 27.80 15.43 70.81
N SER A 158 29.02 15.86 71.17
CA SER A 158 29.35 16.15 72.56
C SER A 158 28.54 17.39 72.94
N LYS A 159 27.49 17.16 73.74
CA LYS A 159 26.72 18.21 74.43
C LYS A 159 27.58 18.79 75.55
N ASP A 160 28.64 19.48 75.19
CA ASP A 160 29.43 20.27 76.13
C ASP A 160 28.80 21.67 76.20
N PRO A 161 28.09 22.01 77.30
CA PRO A 161 27.38 23.29 77.43
C PRO A 161 28.32 24.49 77.50
N SER A 162 29.63 24.28 77.59
CA SER A 162 30.65 25.35 77.64
C SER A 162 31.03 25.92 76.27
N LYS A 163 30.60 25.29 75.16
CA LYS A 163 30.94 25.74 73.81
C LYS A 163 29.92 26.77 73.28
N PRO A 164 30.38 27.89 72.69
CA PRO A 164 29.48 28.87 72.09
C PRO A 164 28.66 28.23 70.97
N ILE A 165 27.42 28.69 70.80
CA ILE A 165 26.53 28.23 69.73
C ILE A 165 27.28 28.36 68.39
N PRO A 166 27.42 27.30 67.59
CA PRO A 166 28.17 27.34 66.34
C PRO A 166 27.71 28.50 65.44
N GLY A 167 28.62 29.40 65.06
CA GLY A 167 28.30 30.57 64.23
C GLY A 167 27.85 31.82 65.00
N MET A 168 27.84 31.81 66.33
CA MET A 168 27.65 32.99 67.18
C MET A 168 28.90 33.30 68.00
N THR A 169 29.13 34.58 68.26
CA THR A 169 30.14 35.03 69.24
C THR A 169 29.61 34.88 70.67
N LEU A 170 30.53 34.83 71.66
CA LEU A 170 30.14 34.76 73.09
C LEU A 170 29.25 35.94 73.50
N GLN A 171 29.47 37.12 72.95
CA GLN A 171 28.69 38.33 73.26
C GLN A 171 27.27 38.27 72.68
N GLU A 172 27.12 37.69 71.48
CA GLU A 172 25.80 37.47 70.86
C GLU A 172 25.03 36.36 71.57
N SER A 173 25.72 35.35 72.12
CA SER A 173 25.07 34.22 72.82
C SER A 173 24.39 34.60 74.14
N VAL A 174 24.67 35.80 74.67
CA VAL A 174 24.03 36.35 75.88
C VAL A 174 22.99 37.43 75.53
N SER A 175 22.89 37.82 74.24
CA SER A 175 21.91 38.79 73.76
C SER A 175 20.63 38.08 73.29
N LEU A 176 19.51 38.44 73.91
CA LEU A 176 18.21 37.83 73.62
C LEU A 176 17.74 38.12 72.19
N ASP A 177 18.00 39.34 71.68
CA ASP A 177 17.71 39.72 70.28
C ASP A 177 18.55 38.92 69.27
N ALA A 178 19.84 38.72 69.57
CA ALA A 178 20.72 37.96 68.69
C ALA A 178 20.34 36.47 68.66
N LEU A 179 19.98 35.89 69.81
CA LEU A 179 19.46 34.52 69.91
C LEU A 179 18.14 34.34 69.14
N THR A 180 17.22 35.30 69.25
CA THR A 180 15.92 35.23 68.56
C THR A 180 16.10 35.31 67.05
N LYS A 181 17.01 36.17 66.57
CA LYS A 181 17.37 36.27 65.16
C LYS A 181 18.06 35.01 64.64
N TYR A 182 18.92 34.39 65.45
CA TYR A 182 19.61 33.16 65.12
C TYR A 182 18.66 31.95 65.06
N LEU A 183 17.72 31.84 66.02
CA LEU A 183 16.65 30.85 66.00
C LEU A 183 15.85 30.93 64.71
N LYS A 184 15.41 32.13 64.34
CA LYS A 184 14.65 32.34 63.09
C LYS A 184 15.44 31.93 61.84
N HIS A 185 16.72 32.26 61.79
CA HIS A 185 17.60 31.83 60.70
C HIS A 185 17.78 30.29 60.65
N LEU A 186 17.81 29.61 61.79
CA LEU A 186 17.84 28.14 61.83
C LEU A 186 16.53 27.51 61.38
N GLU A 187 15.39 28.09 61.76
CA GLU A 187 14.06 27.67 61.31
C GLU A 187 13.92 27.84 59.79
N ASP A 188 14.36 28.98 59.24
CA ASP A 188 14.36 29.25 57.80
C ASP A 188 15.25 28.25 57.05
N LYS A 189 16.48 28.00 57.54
CA LYS A 189 17.38 26.99 56.96
C LYS A 189 16.82 25.58 57.03
N TYR A 190 16.20 25.21 58.14
CA TYR A 190 15.57 23.90 58.28
C TYR A 190 14.42 23.74 57.27
N ALA A 191 13.58 24.77 57.12
CA ALA A 191 12.50 24.77 56.14
C ALA A 191 13.04 24.65 54.70
N GLU A 192 14.11 25.38 54.37
CA GLU A 192 14.78 25.31 53.07
C GLU A 192 15.35 23.92 52.79
N ILE A 193 16.11 23.35 53.73
CA ILE A 193 16.68 21.99 53.61
C ILE A 193 15.56 20.95 53.47
N LYS A 194 14.49 21.06 54.24
CA LYS A 194 13.34 20.15 54.16
C LYS A 194 12.62 20.23 52.81
N GLN A 195 12.46 21.44 52.26
CA GLN A 195 11.90 21.65 50.92
C GLN A 195 12.80 21.10 49.81
N VAL A 196 14.11 21.31 49.92
CA VAL A 196 15.09 20.74 48.98
C VAL A 196 15.09 19.21 49.05
N MET A 197 15.00 18.63 50.26
CA MET A 197 14.92 17.19 50.46
C MET A 197 13.69 16.59 49.77
N LEU A 198 12.52 17.20 49.97
CA LEU A 198 11.25 16.77 49.36
C LEU A 198 11.24 16.90 47.83
N LYS A 199 11.95 17.88 47.27
CA LYS A 199 12.03 18.09 45.81
C LYS A 199 13.07 17.20 45.12
N LYS A 200 14.20 16.93 45.78
CA LYS A 200 15.33 16.21 45.17
C LYS A 200 15.35 14.71 45.44
N TYR A 201 14.67 14.25 46.50
CA TYR A 201 14.76 12.86 46.94
C TYR A 201 13.38 12.23 47.04
N VAL A 202 13.26 11.01 46.50
CA VAL A 202 12.08 10.18 46.63
C VAL A 202 12.30 9.20 47.79
N PRO A 203 11.37 9.06 48.74
CA PRO A 203 11.48 8.08 49.82
C PRO A 203 11.66 6.66 49.27
N VAL A 204 12.52 5.87 49.91
CA VAL A 204 12.84 4.49 49.47
C VAL A 204 11.58 3.61 49.44
N GLN A 205 10.67 3.76 50.40
CA GLN A 205 9.37 3.07 50.36
C GLN A 205 8.58 3.39 49.08
N ARG A 206 8.54 4.67 48.66
CA ARG A 206 7.75 5.07 47.49
C ARG A 206 8.34 4.51 46.19
N LYS A 207 9.66 4.36 46.12
CA LYS A 207 10.31 3.66 45.01
C LYS A 207 9.91 2.17 44.97
N ALA A 208 9.94 1.50 46.12
CA ALA A 208 9.54 0.10 46.21
C ALA A 208 8.08 -0.13 45.78
N ASP A 209 7.16 0.76 46.21
CA ASP A 209 5.75 0.72 45.78
C ASP A 209 5.62 0.84 44.25
N LEU A 210 6.37 1.78 43.64
CA LEU A 210 6.35 2.01 42.19
C LEU A 210 6.95 0.85 41.40
N ASP A 211 8.02 0.22 41.91
CA ASP A 211 8.63 -0.96 41.30
C ASP A 211 7.64 -2.15 41.34
N GLU A 212 6.88 -2.32 42.42
CA GLU A 212 5.84 -3.34 42.52
C GLU A 212 4.64 -3.06 41.60
N GLU A 213 4.16 -1.81 41.54
CA GLU A 213 3.13 -1.37 40.58
C GLU A 213 3.57 -1.62 39.12
N MET A 214 4.83 -1.34 38.79
CA MET A 214 5.41 -1.60 37.47
C MET A 214 5.40 -3.10 37.15
N MET A 215 5.83 -3.94 38.09
CA MET A 215 5.84 -5.40 37.90
C MET A 215 4.44 -5.99 37.72
N VAL A 216 3.45 -5.51 38.47
CA VAL A 216 2.04 -5.91 38.30
C VAL A 216 1.52 -5.49 36.93
N THR A 217 1.83 -4.28 36.49
CA THR A 217 1.40 -3.74 35.19
C THR A 217 2.02 -4.53 34.03
N LEU A 218 3.30 -4.87 34.10
CA LEU A 218 3.98 -5.69 33.11
C LEU A 218 3.35 -7.09 33.00
N LYS A 219 3.09 -7.75 34.13
CA LYS A 219 2.40 -9.05 34.12
C LYS A 219 1.02 -8.98 33.47
N ARG A 220 0.25 -7.92 33.74
CA ARG A 220 -1.07 -7.73 33.14
C ARG A 220 -0.97 -7.51 31.62
N ARG A 221 0.03 -6.75 31.17
CA ARG A 221 0.33 -6.57 29.74
C ARG A 221 0.64 -7.91 29.08
N ASP A 222 1.54 -8.70 29.65
CA ASP A 222 1.96 -9.99 29.07
C ASP A 222 0.79 -10.97 28.97
N LEU A 223 -0.08 -11.02 29.98
CA LEU A 223 -1.32 -11.80 29.94
C LEU A 223 -2.28 -11.33 28.84
N ALA A 224 -2.45 -10.02 28.68
CA ALA A 224 -3.30 -9.45 27.64
C ALA A 224 -2.74 -9.71 26.24
N GLU A 225 -1.42 -9.63 26.07
CA GLU A 225 -0.74 -9.92 24.81
C GLU A 225 -0.89 -11.39 24.41
N ASN A 226 -0.72 -12.32 25.37
CA ASN A 226 -0.95 -13.75 25.14
C ASN A 226 -2.40 -14.04 24.77
N LEU A 227 -3.36 -13.42 25.45
CA LEU A 227 -4.78 -13.54 25.10
C LEU A 227 -5.06 -13.01 23.69
N ASN A 228 -4.45 -11.88 23.32
CA ASN A 228 -4.62 -11.28 22.01
C ASN A 228 -4.07 -12.18 20.90
N LYS A 229 -2.89 -12.80 21.09
CA LYS A 229 -2.31 -13.78 20.17
C LYS A 229 -3.25 -14.97 19.95
N GLU A 230 -3.80 -15.52 21.03
CA GLU A 230 -4.78 -16.62 20.95
C GLU A 230 -6.05 -16.22 20.20
N LEU A 231 -6.58 -15.01 20.45
CA LEU A 231 -7.75 -14.49 19.75
C LEU A 231 -7.48 -14.25 18.26
N GLN A 232 -6.31 -13.73 17.90
CA GLN A 232 -5.89 -13.55 16.51
C GLN A 232 -5.79 -14.89 15.78
N PHE A 233 -5.18 -15.89 16.40
CA PHE A 233 -5.10 -17.24 15.83
C PHE A 233 -6.50 -17.83 15.56
N ARG A 234 -7.42 -17.70 16.53
CA ARG A 234 -8.82 -18.13 16.34
C ARG A 234 -9.51 -17.37 15.22
N HIS A 235 -9.32 -16.06 15.15
CA HIS A 235 -9.90 -15.21 14.11
C HIS A 235 -9.40 -15.61 12.71
N GLN A 236 -8.10 -15.85 12.55
CA GLN A 236 -7.51 -16.32 11.30
C GLN A 236 -8.10 -17.66 10.86
N ARG A 237 -8.26 -18.62 11.78
CA ARG A 237 -8.90 -19.91 11.49
C ARG A 237 -10.35 -19.76 11.06
N LEU A 238 -11.12 -18.91 11.75
CA LEU A 238 -12.50 -18.59 11.39
C LEU A 238 -12.61 -17.95 10.01
N GLN A 239 -11.70 -17.04 9.67
CA GLN A 239 -11.66 -16.46 8.33
C GLN A 239 -11.36 -17.50 7.24
N ILE A 240 -10.42 -18.43 7.48
CA ILE A 240 -10.12 -19.51 6.54
C ILE A 240 -11.38 -20.34 6.27
N ILE A 241 -12.08 -20.75 7.34
CA ILE A 241 -13.31 -21.54 7.25
C ILE A 241 -14.41 -20.75 6.53
N SER A 242 -14.59 -19.46 6.87
CA SER A 242 -15.59 -18.58 6.23
C SER A 242 -15.33 -18.41 4.73
N ASN A 243 -14.07 -18.21 4.34
CA ASN A 243 -13.69 -18.08 2.95
C ASN A 243 -13.86 -19.41 2.19
N ALA A 244 -13.53 -20.53 2.83
CA ALA A 244 -13.77 -21.85 2.26
C ALA A 244 -15.25 -22.12 2.07
N LEU A 245 -16.09 -21.74 3.03
CA LEU A 245 -17.53 -21.92 2.95
C LEU A 245 -18.12 -21.09 1.81
N THR A 246 -17.67 -19.85 1.69
CA THR A 246 -18.11 -18.95 0.62
C THR A 246 -17.73 -19.47 -0.77
N SER A 247 -16.50 -19.97 -0.92
CA SER A 247 -16.02 -20.54 -2.18
C SER A 247 -16.72 -21.85 -2.53
N TRP A 248 -16.95 -22.72 -1.54
CA TRP A 248 -17.63 -24.00 -1.71
C TRP A 248 -19.11 -23.83 -2.11
N VAL A 249 -19.82 -22.89 -1.47
CA VAL A 249 -21.19 -22.52 -1.83
C VAL A 249 -21.25 -21.98 -3.27
N LYS A 250 -20.28 -21.13 -3.66
CA LYS A 250 -20.22 -20.57 -5.02
C LYS A 250 -19.90 -21.61 -6.10
N SER A 251 -19.22 -22.70 -5.74
CA SER A 251 -18.92 -23.81 -6.64
C SER A 251 -20.02 -24.87 -6.69
N ASP A 252 -21.22 -24.55 -6.17
CA ASP A 252 -22.39 -25.43 -6.11
C ASP A 252 -22.09 -26.79 -5.44
N MET A 253 -21.22 -26.77 -4.43
CA MET A 253 -20.77 -27.95 -3.68
C MET A 253 -20.14 -29.06 -4.55
N SER A 254 -19.48 -28.69 -5.64
CA SER A 254 -18.91 -29.62 -6.64
C SER A 254 -17.87 -30.62 -6.12
N SER A 255 -17.24 -30.37 -4.96
CA SER A 255 -16.35 -31.29 -4.26
C SER A 255 -16.54 -31.23 -2.74
N SER A 256 -15.74 -31.94 -1.96
CA SER A 256 -15.87 -31.93 -0.50
C SER A 256 -15.43 -30.58 0.09
N PHE A 257 -16.12 -30.13 1.14
CA PHE A 257 -15.75 -28.90 1.85
C PHE A 257 -14.31 -28.93 2.39
N GLN A 258 -13.82 -30.12 2.75
CA GLN A 258 -12.47 -30.33 3.26
C GLN A 258 -11.39 -30.01 2.22
N ASP A 259 -11.63 -30.35 0.95
CA ASP A 259 -10.71 -30.04 -0.15
C ASP A 259 -10.57 -28.52 -0.35
N PHE A 260 -11.67 -27.78 -0.19
CA PHE A 260 -11.68 -26.31 -0.26
C PHE A 260 -10.93 -25.67 0.92
N VAL A 261 -11.09 -26.21 2.13
CA VAL A 261 -10.33 -25.75 3.30
C VAL A 261 -8.83 -25.99 3.09
N GLU A 262 -8.43 -27.17 2.60
CA GLU A 262 -7.03 -27.46 2.30
C GLU A 262 -6.46 -26.58 1.18
N GLN A 263 -7.24 -26.31 0.13
CA GLN A 263 -6.82 -25.45 -0.98
C GLN A 263 -6.63 -23.99 -0.53
N ILE A 264 -7.51 -23.49 0.35
CA ILE A 264 -7.40 -22.14 0.90
C ILE A 264 -6.26 -22.03 1.90
N GLN A 265 -6.01 -23.08 2.68
CA GLN A 265 -4.87 -23.14 3.59
C GLN A 265 -3.54 -23.12 2.82
N LYS A 266 -3.42 -23.91 1.74
CA LYS A 266 -2.25 -23.92 0.85
C LYS A 266 -2.03 -22.60 0.09
N THR A 267 -3.08 -21.80 -0.13
CA THR A 267 -2.98 -20.50 -0.81
C THR A 267 -2.72 -19.32 0.12
N LYS A 268 -3.07 -19.42 1.42
CA LYS A 268 -2.79 -18.38 2.42
C LYS A 268 -1.37 -18.39 2.99
N ASP A 269 -0.62 -19.50 2.90
CA ASP A 269 0.83 -19.51 3.17
C ASP A 269 1.62 -18.58 2.21
N LEU A 270 0.96 -18.08 1.15
CA LEU A 270 1.50 -17.09 0.20
C LEU A 270 0.94 -15.67 0.40
N HIS A 271 0.11 -15.43 1.43
CA HIS A 271 -0.57 -14.14 1.68
C HIS A 271 -0.48 -13.74 3.16
N GLY A 272 0.73 -13.71 3.71
CA GLY A 272 1.01 -12.98 4.94
C GLY A 272 1.28 -11.52 4.62
N ASP A 273 0.29 -10.63 4.80
CA ASP A 273 0.57 -9.19 4.70
C ASP A 273 -0.51 -8.32 5.36
N GLN A 274 -0.69 -8.47 6.67
CA GLN A 274 -1.19 -7.38 7.51
C GLN A 274 -0.78 -7.67 8.97
N GLY A 275 0.52 -7.56 9.27
CA GLY A 275 1.05 -7.84 10.61
C GLY A 275 2.56 -8.04 10.71
N ILE A 276 3.34 -7.74 9.66
CA ILE A 276 4.75 -8.15 9.55
C ILE A 276 5.68 -7.48 10.57
N ILE A 277 5.27 -6.41 11.26
CA ILE A 277 6.18 -5.70 12.19
C ILE A 277 6.21 -6.35 13.60
N GLU A 278 5.19 -7.11 14.01
CA GLU A 278 5.13 -7.66 15.38
C GLU A 278 5.29 -9.20 15.44
N GLU A 279 5.23 -9.91 14.31
CA GLU A 279 5.26 -11.38 14.23
C GLU A 279 6.65 -11.94 13.86
N LEU A 280 7.72 -11.29 14.33
CA LEU A 280 9.12 -11.63 13.99
C LEU A 280 9.80 -12.57 15.00
N LEU A 281 9.05 -13.21 15.90
CA LEU A 281 9.59 -14.04 16.99
C LEU A 281 9.09 -15.49 17.01
N GLU A 282 8.61 -16.03 15.89
CA GLU A 282 8.26 -17.45 15.78
C GLU A 282 9.30 -18.21 14.92
N ASP A 283 9.83 -19.28 15.52
CA ASP A 283 11.02 -20.07 15.16
C ASP A 283 10.74 -21.05 14.00
N ASP A 284 10.44 -20.54 12.80
CA ASP A 284 10.23 -21.34 11.59
C ASP A 284 11.47 -21.29 10.65
N PRO A 285 12.12 -22.42 10.32
CA PRO A 285 13.32 -22.45 9.47
C PRO A 285 13.09 -21.92 8.04
N GLY A 286 11.85 -21.94 7.54
CA GLY A 286 11.51 -21.28 6.27
C GLY A 286 11.60 -19.75 6.35
N LYS A 287 11.14 -19.18 7.47
CA LYS A 287 11.13 -17.73 7.72
C LYS A 287 12.54 -17.17 8.00
N ALA A 288 13.43 -17.97 8.60
CA ALA A 288 14.84 -17.61 8.78
C ALA A 288 15.55 -17.38 7.44
N LYS A 289 15.24 -18.21 6.43
CA LYS A 289 15.79 -18.08 5.08
C LYS A 289 15.22 -16.89 4.33
N GLU A 290 13.95 -16.54 4.56
CA GLU A 290 13.35 -15.31 4.05
C GLU A 290 13.97 -14.06 4.68
N ALA A 291 14.21 -14.07 5.99
CA ALA A 291 14.89 -12.99 6.70
C ALA A 291 16.34 -12.82 6.22
N GLU A 292 17.04 -13.91 5.92
CA GLU A 292 18.39 -13.85 5.34
C GLU A 292 18.38 -13.24 3.92
N ILE A 293 17.44 -13.66 3.07
CA ILE A 293 17.28 -13.07 1.73
C ILE A 293 16.97 -11.57 1.85
N LEU A 294 16.04 -11.18 2.73
CA LEU A 294 15.69 -9.79 3.01
C LEU A 294 16.92 -8.97 3.43
N LEU A 295 17.69 -9.45 4.40
CA LEU A 295 18.89 -8.79 4.87
C LEU A 295 19.95 -8.67 3.76
N SER A 296 20.16 -9.71 2.96
CA SER A 296 21.13 -9.69 1.85
C SER A 296 20.80 -8.61 0.81
N TYR A 297 19.52 -8.42 0.48
CA TYR A 297 19.08 -7.37 -0.44
C TYR A 297 19.26 -5.98 0.17
N ILE A 298 18.92 -5.79 1.45
CA ILE A 298 19.10 -4.51 2.14
C ILE A 298 20.58 -4.15 2.23
N GLU A 299 21.44 -5.09 2.61
CA GLU A 299 22.90 -4.89 2.70
C GLU A 299 23.47 -4.54 1.33
N ARG A 300 23.13 -5.30 0.28
CA ARG A 300 23.60 -5.02 -1.08
C ARG A 300 23.14 -3.67 -1.59
N PHE A 301 21.90 -3.28 -1.32
CA PHE A 301 21.40 -1.95 -1.65
C PHE A 301 22.19 -0.85 -0.94
N ASN A 302 22.44 -1.01 0.37
CA ASN A 302 23.22 -0.04 1.14
C ASN A 302 24.66 0.07 0.63
N GLU A 303 25.30 -1.04 0.22
CA GLU A 303 26.62 -1.03 -0.41
C GLU A 303 26.63 -0.17 -1.69
N LEU A 304 25.65 -0.37 -2.58
CA LEU A 304 25.54 0.42 -3.82
C LEU A 304 25.34 1.92 -3.55
N MET A 305 24.53 2.24 -2.53
CA MET A 305 24.32 3.62 -2.08
C MET A 305 25.61 4.25 -1.54
N LEU A 306 26.40 3.51 -0.74
CA LEU A 306 27.68 3.98 -0.21
C LEU A 306 28.75 4.16 -1.29
N LEU A 307 28.75 3.30 -2.31
CA LEU A 307 29.66 3.40 -3.45
C LEU A 307 29.30 4.56 -4.41
N GLY A 308 28.16 5.22 -4.21
CA GLY A 308 27.68 6.29 -5.09
C GLY A 308 27.18 5.78 -6.45
N GLU A 309 26.93 4.47 -6.59
CA GLU A 309 26.38 3.85 -7.79
C GLU A 309 24.84 3.94 -7.80
N TYR A 310 24.32 5.17 -7.73
CA TYR A 310 22.90 5.42 -7.49
C TYR A 310 21.96 4.87 -8.58
N GLU A 311 22.38 4.87 -9.85
CA GLU A 311 21.63 4.26 -10.95
C GLU A 311 21.45 2.75 -10.75
N LYS A 312 22.54 2.06 -10.36
CA LYS A 312 22.49 0.62 -10.08
C LYS A 312 21.68 0.34 -8.81
N ALA A 313 21.81 1.18 -7.78
CA ALA A 313 21.03 1.08 -6.55
C ALA A 313 19.52 1.23 -6.82
N ALA A 314 19.13 2.20 -7.66
CA ALA A 314 17.75 2.43 -8.07
C ALA A 314 17.17 1.23 -8.82
N CYS A 315 17.89 0.74 -9.83
CA CYS A 315 17.50 -0.45 -10.58
C CYS A 315 17.40 -1.69 -9.67
N PHE A 316 18.38 -1.90 -8.79
CA PHE A 316 18.40 -3.03 -7.85
C PHE A 316 17.22 -3.00 -6.88
N ALA A 317 16.89 -1.82 -6.34
CA ALA A 317 15.77 -1.65 -5.42
C ALA A 317 14.42 -1.86 -6.13
N ALA A 318 14.26 -1.38 -7.36
CA ALA A 318 13.05 -1.58 -8.16
C ALA A 318 12.79 -3.07 -8.44
N HIS A 319 13.82 -3.84 -8.77
CA HIS A 319 13.71 -5.28 -9.05
C HIS A 319 13.76 -6.17 -7.79
N SER A 320 13.67 -5.58 -6.60
CA SER A 320 13.71 -6.36 -5.36
C SER A 320 12.54 -7.35 -5.27
N PRO A 321 12.78 -8.61 -4.87
CA PRO A 321 11.74 -9.62 -4.75
C PRO A 321 10.71 -9.18 -3.73
N ARG A 322 9.43 -9.48 -3.99
CA ARG A 322 8.30 -9.08 -3.15
C ARG A 322 8.26 -7.57 -2.83
N ARG A 323 8.97 -6.73 -3.60
CA ARG A 323 9.05 -5.27 -3.40
C ARG A 323 9.63 -4.85 -2.06
N ILE A 324 10.50 -5.68 -1.48
CA ILE A 324 11.16 -5.44 -0.20
C ILE A 324 11.77 -4.03 -0.08
N LEU A 325 12.39 -3.52 -1.15
CA LEU A 325 13.04 -2.22 -1.17
C LEU A 325 12.15 -1.11 -1.75
N GLN A 326 10.92 -1.41 -2.16
CA GLN A 326 9.95 -0.40 -2.58
C GLN A 326 9.17 0.04 -1.34
N ASN A 327 9.79 0.88 -0.52
CA ASN A 327 9.19 1.42 0.70
C ASN A 327 9.68 2.85 0.97
N ILE A 328 9.01 3.55 1.87
CA ILE A 328 9.32 4.95 2.20
C ILE A 328 10.73 5.12 2.79
N GLY A 329 11.26 4.10 3.47
CA GLY A 329 12.63 4.09 3.99
C GLY A 329 13.67 4.17 2.87
N THR A 330 13.47 3.45 1.76
CA THR A 330 14.31 3.53 0.57
C THR A 330 14.19 4.89 -0.11
N VAL A 331 12.96 5.42 -0.24
CA VAL A 331 12.70 6.77 -0.77
C VAL A 331 13.48 7.81 0.03
N ASN A 332 13.42 7.75 1.37
CA ASN A 332 14.12 8.68 2.25
C ASN A 332 15.65 8.61 2.09
N LYS A 333 16.21 7.42 1.86
CA LYS A 333 17.65 7.28 1.55
C LYS A 333 18.03 7.97 0.25
N PHE A 334 17.21 7.86 -0.81
CA PHE A 334 17.45 8.59 -2.06
C PHE A 334 17.23 10.10 -1.92
N LYS A 335 16.24 10.54 -1.14
CA LYS A 335 16.03 11.96 -0.80
C LYS A 335 17.25 12.56 -0.11
N ALA A 336 17.85 11.83 0.83
CA ALA A 336 19.03 12.28 1.58
C ALA A 336 20.27 12.51 0.70
N VAL A 337 20.38 11.80 -0.43
CA VAL A 337 21.48 12.00 -1.40
C VAL A 337 21.35 13.34 -2.14
N GLY A 338 20.12 13.78 -2.42
CA GLY A 338 19.86 15.03 -3.14
C GLY A 338 20.27 15.02 -4.62
N LYS A 339 20.24 16.19 -5.26
CA LYS A 339 20.60 16.34 -6.68
C LYS A 339 22.12 16.41 -6.84
N ILE A 340 22.66 15.60 -7.75
CA ILE A 340 24.08 15.57 -8.08
C ILE A 340 24.32 16.31 -9.40
N ARG A 341 25.25 17.27 -9.41
CA ARG A 341 25.52 18.09 -10.59
C ARG A 341 25.93 17.22 -11.79
N GLY A 342 25.23 17.38 -12.91
CA GLY A 342 25.54 16.67 -14.16
C GLY A 342 25.09 15.21 -14.21
N LYS A 343 24.41 14.69 -13.18
CA LYS A 343 23.79 13.35 -13.19
C LYS A 343 22.27 13.47 -13.01
N PRO A 344 21.48 12.50 -13.51
CA PRO A 344 20.05 12.44 -13.23
C PRO A 344 19.79 12.34 -11.73
N PHE A 345 18.68 12.91 -11.27
CA PHE A 345 18.31 12.87 -9.85
C PHE A 345 18.06 11.40 -9.42
N PRO A 346 18.81 10.85 -8.45
CA PRO A 346 18.71 9.44 -8.07
C PRO A 346 17.31 8.97 -7.69
N LEU A 347 16.54 9.84 -7.02
CA LEU A 347 15.18 9.52 -6.63
C LEU A 347 14.24 9.40 -7.85
N LEU A 348 14.43 10.22 -8.88
CA LEU A 348 13.65 10.13 -10.11
C LEU A 348 13.94 8.81 -10.83
N LEU A 349 15.23 8.42 -10.91
CA LEU A 349 15.64 7.13 -11.51
C LEU A 349 15.02 5.93 -10.78
N PHE A 350 14.92 6.00 -9.46
CA PHE A 350 14.26 4.98 -8.65
C PHE A 350 12.78 4.84 -8.98
N PHE A 351 12.04 5.95 -9.06
CA PHE A 351 10.63 5.93 -9.43
C PHE A 351 10.40 5.51 -10.87
N GLU A 352 11.23 5.96 -11.80
CA GLU A 352 11.18 5.53 -13.20
C GLU A 352 11.36 4.01 -13.30
N ALA A 353 12.32 3.44 -12.57
CA ALA A 353 12.53 1.99 -12.53
C ALA A 353 11.35 1.24 -11.86
N ILE A 354 10.81 1.74 -10.75
CA ILE A 354 9.66 1.11 -10.06
C ILE A 354 8.42 1.11 -10.94
N PHE A 355 8.06 2.26 -11.52
CA PHE A 355 6.86 2.37 -12.34
C PHE A 355 7.01 1.60 -13.65
N SER A 356 8.21 1.60 -14.24
CA SER A 356 8.49 0.78 -15.43
C SER A 356 8.41 -0.71 -15.14
N THR A 357 8.77 -1.19 -13.95
CA THR A 357 8.73 -2.62 -13.57
C THR A 357 7.42 -3.06 -12.94
N SER A 358 6.48 -2.13 -12.73
CA SER A 358 5.18 -2.38 -12.10
C SER A 358 4.36 -3.47 -12.82
N HIS A 359 4.47 -3.56 -14.14
CA HIS A 359 3.78 -4.56 -14.97
C HIS A 359 4.17 -6.01 -14.63
N ALA A 360 5.40 -6.25 -14.18
CA ALA A 360 5.89 -7.59 -13.84
C ALA A 360 5.32 -8.13 -12.51
N CYS A 361 4.68 -7.25 -11.71
CA CYS A 361 4.10 -7.61 -10.42
C CYS A 361 2.57 -7.68 -10.50
N ARG A 362 1.95 -8.63 -9.79
CA ARG A 362 0.49 -8.76 -9.77
C ARG A 362 -0.23 -7.65 -8.99
N ARG A 363 0.37 -7.15 -7.91
CA ARG A 363 -0.21 -6.09 -7.05
C ARG A 363 0.11 -4.68 -7.58
N PRO A 364 -0.80 -3.70 -7.49
CA PRO A 364 -0.50 -2.30 -7.79
C PRO A 364 0.51 -1.73 -6.78
N ILE A 365 1.18 -0.63 -7.14
CA ILE A 365 2.12 0.06 -6.23
C ILE A 365 1.33 0.80 -5.14
N ASP A 366 1.87 0.86 -3.93
CA ASP A 366 1.24 1.52 -2.79
C ASP A 366 0.95 3.02 -3.05
N ALA A 367 -0.08 3.55 -2.39
CA ALA A 367 -0.54 4.92 -2.56
C ALA A 367 0.50 5.95 -2.09
N GLU A 368 1.19 5.71 -0.97
CA GLU A 368 2.21 6.61 -0.43
C GLU A 368 3.41 6.72 -1.38
N LEU A 369 3.85 5.58 -1.95
CA LEU A 369 4.91 5.55 -2.95
C LEU A 369 4.51 6.21 -4.27
N THR A 370 3.25 6.03 -4.67
CA THR A 370 2.68 6.65 -5.88
C THR A 370 2.70 8.17 -5.74
N LEU A 371 2.23 8.70 -4.60
CA LEU A 371 2.25 10.12 -4.28
C LEU A 371 3.66 10.70 -4.34
N GLU A 372 4.63 10.06 -3.67
CA GLU A 372 6.03 10.48 -3.66
C GLU A 372 6.66 10.46 -5.05
N GLY A 373 6.32 9.47 -5.87
CA GLY A 373 6.78 9.37 -7.25
C GLY A 373 6.25 10.51 -8.14
N ILE A 374 4.95 10.81 -8.02
CA ILE A 374 4.30 11.92 -8.74
C ILE A 374 4.94 13.25 -8.32
N GLN A 375 5.07 13.52 -7.02
CA GLN A 375 5.71 14.73 -6.51
C GLN A 375 7.15 14.87 -7.03
N CYS A 376 7.92 13.78 -7.02
CA CYS A 376 9.27 13.76 -7.58
C CYS A 376 9.29 14.13 -9.07
N GLY A 377 8.47 13.48 -9.89
CA GLY A 377 8.37 13.74 -11.33
C GLY A 377 7.99 15.19 -11.66
N LEU A 378 7.01 15.73 -10.95
CA LEU A 378 6.58 17.12 -11.13
C LEU A 378 7.64 18.13 -10.68
N SER A 379 8.37 17.85 -9.59
CA SER A 379 9.46 18.71 -9.11
C SER A 379 10.63 18.79 -10.09
N GLU A 380 10.85 17.73 -10.89
CA GLU A 380 11.83 17.68 -11.97
C GLU A 380 11.27 18.17 -13.32
N LYS A 381 10.03 18.68 -13.33
CA LYS A 381 9.32 19.14 -14.55
C LYS A 381 9.17 18.06 -15.62
N ARG A 382 9.10 16.79 -15.20
CA ARG A 382 8.90 15.62 -16.07
C ARG A 382 7.44 15.19 -16.07
N LEU A 383 6.56 16.08 -16.50
CA LEU A 383 5.12 15.79 -16.63
C LEU A 383 4.86 14.66 -17.63
N ASP A 384 5.72 14.49 -18.64
CA ASP A 384 5.70 13.38 -19.59
C ASP A 384 5.75 12.02 -18.90
N LEU A 385 6.62 11.88 -17.89
CA LEU A 385 6.73 10.65 -17.11
C LEU A 385 5.50 10.43 -16.24
N VAL A 386 5.02 11.49 -15.58
CA VAL A 386 3.82 11.42 -14.72
C VAL A 386 2.58 11.04 -15.53
N ILE A 387 2.40 11.60 -16.73
CA ILE A 387 1.33 11.21 -17.66
C ILE A 387 1.43 9.71 -17.93
N ASN A 388 2.61 9.24 -18.35
CA ASN A 388 2.84 7.84 -18.67
C ASN A 388 2.51 6.93 -17.48
N TRP A 389 3.01 7.25 -16.28
CA TRP A 389 2.80 6.44 -15.08
C TRP A 389 1.33 6.36 -14.66
N VAL A 390 0.61 7.48 -14.67
CA VAL A 390 -0.82 7.53 -14.30
C VAL A 390 -1.66 6.78 -15.32
N THR A 391 -1.39 6.92 -16.62
CA THR A 391 -2.18 6.26 -17.68
C THR A 391 -2.02 4.74 -17.78
N GLN A 392 -1.02 4.16 -17.11
CA GLN A 392 -0.78 2.71 -17.14
C GLN A 392 -1.68 1.90 -16.18
N GLU A 393 -2.51 2.55 -15.34
CA GLU A 393 -3.53 1.92 -14.48
C GLU A 393 -3.01 0.80 -13.54
N ARG A 394 -1.73 0.86 -13.12
CA ARG A 394 -1.12 -0.11 -12.18
C ARG A 394 -0.61 0.52 -10.88
N LEU A 395 -1.08 1.72 -10.59
CA LEU A 395 -0.78 2.49 -9.39
C LEU A 395 -1.99 2.50 -8.47
N THR A 396 -1.77 2.52 -7.17
CA THR A 396 -2.85 2.83 -6.22
C THR A 396 -2.92 4.33 -6.10
N PHE A 397 -4.07 4.90 -6.48
CA PHE A 397 -4.31 6.33 -6.43
C PHE A 397 -4.84 6.77 -5.06
N SER A 398 -4.59 8.03 -4.72
CA SER A 398 -5.11 8.69 -3.52
C SER A 398 -5.60 10.10 -3.82
N GLU A 399 -6.37 10.68 -2.90
CA GLU A 399 -6.85 12.06 -3.00
C GLU A 399 -5.69 13.04 -3.16
N GLU A 400 -4.65 12.88 -2.34
CA GLU A 400 -3.47 13.73 -2.29
C GLU A 400 -2.68 13.68 -3.61
N ALA A 401 -2.64 12.51 -4.27
CA ALA A 401 -1.98 12.38 -5.56
C ALA A 401 -2.69 13.21 -6.65
N GLY A 402 -4.03 13.24 -6.60
CA GLY A 402 -4.84 14.09 -7.49
C GLY A 402 -4.64 15.57 -7.20
N ASP A 403 -4.64 15.94 -5.91
CA ASP A 403 -4.46 17.33 -5.47
C ASP A 403 -3.10 17.90 -5.91
N VAL A 404 -2.03 17.11 -5.78
CA VAL A 404 -0.68 17.52 -6.23
C VAL A 404 -0.64 17.80 -7.74
N ILE A 405 -1.28 16.96 -8.57
CA ILE A 405 -1.33 17.18 -10.02
C ILE A 405 -2.21 18.39 -10.37
N TYR A 406 -3.32 18.54 -9.66
CA TYR A 406 -4.23 19.68 -9.82
C TYR A 406 -3.52 21.00 -9.52
N ASP A 407 -2.86 21.10 -8.37
CA ASP A 407 -2.12 22.29 -7.93
C ASP A 407 -0.98 22.63 -8.89
N TYR A 408 -0.28 21.61 -9.40
CA TYR A 408 0.74 21.79 -10.43
C TYR A 408 0.14 22.38 -11.72
N GLY A 409 -1.03 21.91 -12.15
CA GLY A 409 -1.73 22.42 -13.32
C GLY A 409 -2.26 23.85 -13.17
N GLU A 410 -2.58 24.30 -11.95
CA GLU A 410 -2.93 25.69 -11.68
C GLU A 410 -1.71 26.63 -11.77
N GLN A 411 -0.50 26.12 -11.48
CA GLN A 411 0.76 26.86 -11.64
C GLN A 411 1.27 26.85 -13.09
N ASP A 412 1.14 25.74 -13.82
CA ASP A 412 1.56 25.59 -15.21
C ASP A 412 0.39 25.75 -16.19
N THR A 413 0.17 26.99 -16.64
CA THR A 413 -0.92 27.33 -17.58
C THR A 413 -0.82 26.59 -18.92
N TYR A 414 0.38 26.19 -19.36
CA TYR A 414 0.55 25.51 -20.64
C TYR A 414 0.06 24.06 -20.58
N ASN A 415 0.33 23.37 -19.47
CA ASN A 415 -0.06 21.98 -19.28
C ASN A 415 -1.36 21.80 -18.48
N LYS A 416 -2.01 22.90 -18.06
CA LYS A 416 -3.23 22.89 -17.24
C LYS A 416 -4.29 21.88 -17.69
N ALA A 417 -4.62 21.84 -18.99
CA ALA A 417 -5.61 20.91 -19.52
C ALA A 417 -5.22 19.43 -19.29
N LYS A 418 -3.94 19.08 -19.47
CA LYS A 418 -3.43 17.72 -19.25
C LYS A 418 -3.45 17.36 -17.77
N CYS A 419 -3.03 18.29 -16.91
CA CYS A 419 -3.05 18.09 -15.46
C CYS A 419 -4.47 17.89 -14.94
N LEU A 420 -5.44 18.70 -15.41
CA LEU A 420 -6.85 18.52 -15.05
C LEU A 420 -7.40 17.17 -15.50
N ALA A 421 -7.01 16.69 -16.69
CA ALA A 421 -7.44 15.38 -17.19
C ALA A 421 -6.84 14.22 -16.36
N LEU A 422 -5.57 14.32 -15.97
CA LEU A 422 -4.94 13.35 -15.06
C LEU A 422 -5.57 13.36 -13.67
N ALA A 423 -5.77 14.55 -13.07
CA ALA A 423 -6.39 14.68 -11.76
C ALA A 423 -7.83 14.12 -11.78
N GLN A 424 -8.60 14.38 -12.84
CA GLN A 424 -9.92 13.79 -13.04
C GLN A 424 -9.89 12.26 -13.03
N MET A 425 -8.93 11.64 -13.73
CA MET A 425 -8.76 10.18 -13.77
C MET A 425 -8.53 9.63 -12.37
N ILE A 426 -7.56 10.20 -11.64
CA ILE A 426 -7.22 9.82 -10.26
C ILE A 426 -8.43 9.96 -9.33
N TYR A 427 -9.12 11.10 -9.35
CA TYR A 427 -10.29 11.32 -8.49
C TYR A 427 -11.44 10.37 -8.82
N THR A 428 -11.62 10.02 -10.10
CA THR A 428 -12.66 9.07 -10.51
C THR A 428 -12.37 7.66 -9.97
N GLU A 429 -11.12 7.20 -10.09
CA GLU A 429 -10.69 5.91 -9.53
C GLU A 429 -10.79 5.86 -7.99
N CYS A 430 -10.57 7.00 -7.31
CA CYS A 430 -10.70 7.09 -5.85
C CYS A 430 -12.15 7.25 -5.37
N GLY A 431 -13.15 7.36 -6.27
CA GLY A 431 -14.54 7.65 -5.90
C GLY A 431 -14.79 9.09 -5.42
N LEU A 432 -13.88 10.02 -5.69
CA LEU A 432 -13.96 11.43 -5.30
C LEU A 432 -14.72 12.26 -6.36
N HIS A 433 -16.02 11.94 -6.50
CA HIS A 433 -16.86 12.45 -7.59
C HIS A 433 -16.97 13.98 -7.66
N LYS A 434 -16.96 14.68 -6.51
CA LYS A 434 -17.02 16.16 -6.48
C LYS A 434 -15.79 16.81 -7.10
N LYS A 435 -14.60 16.29 -6.78
CA LYS A 435 -13.32 16.77 -7.34
C LYS A 435 -13.18 16.39 -8.82
N ALA A 436 -13.59 15.17 -9.20
CA ALA A 436 -13.62 14.75 -10.61
C ALA A 436 -14.53 15.65 -11.47
N LEU A 437 -15.73 15.97 -10.96
CA LEU A 437 -16.67 16.87 -11.63
C LEU A 437 -16.13 18.30 -11.77
N LEU A 438 -15.46 18.80 -10.73
CA LEU A 438 -14.79 20.10 -10.79
C LEU A 438 -13.72 20.13 -11.89
N CYS A 439 -12.91 19.07 -12.03
CA CYS A 439 -11.92 18.96 -13.10
C CYS A 439 -12.56 18.99 -14.49
N LEU A 440 -13.64 18.25 -14.71
CA LEU A 440 -14.40 18.26 -15.97
C LEU A 440 -14.89 19.68 -16.34
N CYS A 441 -15.46 20.39 -15.37
CA CYS A 441 -15.95 21.75 -15.57
C CYS A 441 -14.81 22.72 -15.90
N LYS A 442 -13.67 22.62 -15.21
CA LYS A 442 -12.49 23.44 -15.46
C LYS A 442 -11.81 23.16 -16.80
N GLN A 443 -11.95 21.95 -17.35
CA GLN A 443 -11.53 21.63 -18.71
C GLN A 443 -12.47 22.20 -19.78
N GLY A 444 -13.64 22.72 -19.40
CA GLY A 444 -14.70 23.15 -20.32
C GLY A 444 -15.54 22.00 -20.88
N GLN A 445 -15.41 20.78 -20.35
CA GLN A 445 -16.19 19.63 -20.77
C GLN A 445 -17.56 19.60 -20.08
N ILE A 446 -18.40 20.60 -20.38
CA ILE A 446 -19.69 20.80 -19.69
C ILE A 446 -20.67 19.66 -19.99
N HIS A 447 -20.74 19.19 -21.24
CA HIS A 447 -21.59 18.05 -21.61
C HIS A 447 -21.21 16.78 -20.83
N GLY A 448 -19.91 16.46 -20.75
CA GLY A 448 -19.41 15.32 -19.99
C GLY A 448 -19.65 15.47 -18.48
N ALA A 449 -19.52 16.68 -17.94
CA ALA A 449 -19.89 16.97 -16.55
C ALA A 449 -21.38 16.69 -16.28
N MET A 450 -22.28 17.06 -17.20
CA MET A 450 -23.71 16.78 -17.07
C MET A 450 -24.02 15.29 -17.12
N GLU A 451 -23.39 14.54 -18.03
CA GLU A 451 -23.52 13.08 -18.09
C GLU A 451 -23.04 12.43 -16.77
N TYR A 452 -21.93 12.91 -16.23
CA TYR A 452 -21.37 12.45 -14.96
C TYR A 452 -22.32 12.70 -13.78
N ILE A 453 -22.88 13.91 -13.66
CA ILE A 453 -23.90 14.25 -12.64
C ILE A 453 -25.13 13.33 -12.75
N GLN A 454 -25.52 12.99 -13.97
CA GLN A 454 -26.69 12.14 -14.20
C GLN A 454 -26.45 10.66 -13.88
N GLN A 455 -25.21 10.20 -14.03
CA GLN A 455 -24.79 8.83 -13.71
C GLN A 455 -24.68 8.62 -12.19
N PHE A 456 -24.16 9.61 -11.46
CA PHE A 456 -23.94 9.55 -10.02
C PHE A 456 -24.96 10.43 -9.27
N LYS A 457 -25.95 9.81 -8.60
CA LYS A 457 -27.06 10.53 -7.93
C LYS A 457 -26.72 11.16 -6.58
N ASP A 458 -25.45 11.24 -6.21
CA ASP A 458 -24.99 11.65 -4.88
C ASP A 458 -24.74 13.16 -4.74
N PHE A 459 -24.96 13.94 -5.80
CA PHE A 459 -24.77 15.38 -5.77
C PHE A 459 -25.95 16.11 -5.13
N THR A 460 -25.68 16.85 -4.07
CA THR A 460 -26.69 17.73 -3.44
C THR A 460 -26.80 19.06 -4.19
N SER A 461 -27.90 19.80 -3.93
CA SER A 461 -28.04 21.16 -4.46
C SER A 461 -26.90 22.08 -4.00
N ASP A 462 -26.40 21.91 -2.78
CA ASP A 462 -25.32 22.72 -2.24
C ASP A 462 -23.99 22.44 -2.96
N ASP A 463 -23.70 21.17 -3.26
CA ASP A 463 -22.50 20.78 -4.02
C ASP A 463 -22.47 21.41 -5.42
N LEU A 464 -23.63 21.49 -6.08
CA LEU A 464 -23.75 22.13 -7.39
C LEU A 464 -23.64 23.65 -7.30
N MET A 465 -24.09 24.27 -6.20
CA MET A 465 -23.90 25.70 -5.94
C MET A 465 -22.43 26.04 -5.71
N ASP A 466 -21.71 25.22 -4.94
CA ASP A 466 -20.27 25.34 -4.75
C ASP A 466 -19.50 25.16 -6.07
N LEU A 467 -19.94 24.23 -6.92
CA LEU A 467 -19.39 24.06 -8.26
C LEU A 467 -19.57 25.32 -9.12
N ILE A 468 -20.76 25.94 -9.11
CA ILE A 468 -21.03 27.20 -9.84
C ILE A 468 -20.12 28.33 -9.34
N LYS A 469 -19.85 28.39 -8.04
CA LYS A 469 -18.93 29.37 -7.44
C LYS A 469 -17.50 29.17 -7.95
N LEU A 470 -17.04 27.93 -8.05
CA LEU A 470 -15.69 27.59 -8.53
C LEU A 470 -15.56 27.72 -10.06
N CYS A 471 -16.63 27.43 -10.80
CA CYS A 471 -16.68 27.40 -12.26
C CYS A 471 -17.90 28.21 -12.77
N PRO A 472 -17.84 29.55 -12.82
CA PRO A 472 -18.95 30.42 -13.18
C PRO A 472 -19.17 30.48 -14.72
N HIS A 473 -19.18 29.33 -15.38
CA HIS A 473 -19.44 29.23 -16.82
C HIS A 473 -20.94 29.33 -17.10
N THR A 474 -21.32 30.22 -18.01
CA THR A 474 -22.73 30.46 -18.36
C THR A 474 -23.41 29.20 -18.91
N GLU A 475 -22.68 28.42 -19.70
CA GLU A 475 -23.13 27.14 -20.25
C GLU A 475 -23.43 26.11 -19.16
N LEU A 476 -22.52 25.93 -18.20
CA LEU A 476 -22.72 25.03 -17.05
C LEU A 476 -24.00 25.39 -16.27
N ILE A 477 -24.17 26.68 -15.95
CA ILE A 477 -25.31 27.15 -15.17
C ILE A 477 -26.61 26.94 -15.95
N GLN A 478 -26.60 27.13 -17.27
CA GLN A 478 -27.76 26.83 -18.12
C GLN A 478 -28.10 25.34 -18.14
N CYS A 479 -27.10 24.46 -18.28
CA CYS A 479 -27.32 23.01 -18.28
C CYS A 479 -27.87 22.50 -16.94
N LEU A 480 -27.44 23.08 -15.81
CA LEU A 480 -27.93 22.71 -14.48
C LEU A 480 -29.36 23.21 -14.20
N THR A 481 -29.78 24.30 -14.85
CA THR A 481 -31.06 24.99 -14.57
C THR A 481 -32.14 24.76 -15.60
N ARG A 482 -31.83 24.03 -16.68
CA ARG A 482 -32.77 23.65 -17.74
C ARG A 482 -32.92 22.13 -17.81
N GLU A 483 -33.94 21.70 -18.54
CA GLU A 483 -34.12 20.28 -18.85
C GLU A 483 -32.94 19.77 -19.69
N TRP A 484 -32.38 18.61 -19.32
CA TRP A 484 -31.26 17.99 -20.02
C TRP A 484 -31.56 16.52 -20.31
N ASN A 485 -31.57 16.14 -21.59
CA ASN A 485 -31.86 14.77 -22.06
C ASN A 485 -33.17 14.19 -21.47
N GLY A 486 -34.24 15.00 -21.41
CA GLY A 486 -35.54 14.58 -20.88
C GLY A 486 -35.61 14.49 -19.35
N LYS A 487 -34.55 14.87 -18.63
CA LYS A 487 -34.52 14.89 -17.16
C LYS A 487 -34.77 16.31 -16.63
N PRO A 488 -35.47 16.45 -15.49
CA PRO A 488 -35.73 17.74 -14.87
C PRO A 488 -34.41 18.44 -14.47
N PRO A 489 -34.43 19.78 -14.36
CA PRO A 489 -33.25 20.56 -13.99
C PRO A 489 -32.72 20.16 -12.61
N SER A 490 -31.39 20.06 -12.50
CA SER A 490 -30.71 19.73 -11.24
C SER A 490 -30.77 20.86 -10.21
N LEU A 491 -30.93 22.11 -10.66
CA LEU A 491 -31.03 23.30 -9.82
C LEU A 491 -32.16 24.24 -10.29
N SER A 492 -32.75 24.97 -9.36
CA SER A 492 -33.65 26.08 -9.70
C SER A 492 -32.85 27.27 -10.25
N PHE A 493 -33.26 27.78 -11.40
CA PHE A 493 -32.66 28.97 -12.02
C PHE A 493 -32.65 30.18 -11.07
N GLY A 494 -33.76 30.41 -10.35
CA GLY A 494 -33.88 31.52 -9.40
C GLY A 494 -32.89 31.39 -8.24
N LEU A 495 -32.71 30.18 -7.70
CA LEU A 495 -31.74 29.92 -6.65
C LEU A 495 -30.30 30.11 -7.13
N ALA A 496 -29.97 29.63 -8.34
CA ALA A 496 -28.63 29.79 -8.90
C ALA A 496 -28.27 31.28 -9.11
N ILE A 497 -29.22 32.08 -9.58
CA ILE A 497 -29.04 33.53 -9.71
C ILE A 497 -28.84 34.20 -8.35
N LEU A 498 -29.72 33.92 -7.38
CA LEU A 498 -29.59 34.48 -6.03
C LEU A 498 -28.25 34.12 -5.39
N HIS A 499 -27.79 32.88 -5.57
CA HIS A 499 -26.48 32.44 -5.13
C HIS A 499 -25.36 33.27 -5.77
N LEU A 500 -25.33 33.40 -7.11
CA LEU A 500 -24.32 34.22 -7.80
C LEU A 500 -24.28 35.67 -7.30
N PHE A 501 -25.43 36.28 -7.02
CA PHE A 501 -25.48 37.63 -6.45
C PHE A 501 -24.94 37.68 -5.01
N SER A 502 -25.14 36.62 -4.23
CA SER A 502 -24.63 36.51 -2.85
C SER A 502 -23.11 36.33 -2.79
N VAL A 503 -22.50 35.65 -3.78
CA VAL A 503 -21.04 35.42 -3.86
C VAL A 503 -20.31 36.50 -4.69
N ASP A 504 -20.93 37.67 -4.87
CA ASP A 504 -20.42 38.82 -5.63
C ASP A 504 -20.12 38.57 -7.13
N MET A 505 -20.66 37.49 -7.70
CA MET A 505 -20.54 37.13 -9.13
C MET A 505 -21.64 37.78 -9.98
N LYS A 506 -21.94 39.07 -9.69
CA LYS A 506 -23.08 39.81 -10.26
C LYS A 506 -23.04 39.91 -11.80
N LYS A 507 -21.84 40.08 -12.38
CA LYS A 507 -21.66 40.20 -13.84
C LYS A 507 -22.13 38.94 -14.58
N VAL A 508 -21.83 37.76 -14.04
CA VAL A 508 -22.24 36.47 -14.61
C VAL A 508 -23.75 36.29 -14.47
N GLY A 509 -24.32 36.63 -13.30
CA GLY A 509 -25.77 36.61 -13.08
C GLY A 509 -26.53 37.52 -14.05
N ILE A 510 -26.05 38.76 -14.27
CA ILE A 510 -26.66 39.71 -15.22
C ILE A 510 -26.57 39.17 -16.66
N LYS A 511 -25.43 38.61 -17.06
CA LYS A 511 -25.25 38.02 -18.38
C LYS A 511 -26.24 36.87 -18.64
N LEU A 512 -26.44 35.98 -17.67
CA LEU A 512 -27.42 34.90 -17.75
C LEU A 512 -28.86 35.41 -17.89
N LEU A 513 -29.24 36.43 -17.11
CA LEU A 513 -30.55 37.06 -17.20
C LEU A 513 -30.78 37.70 -18.59
N GLN A 514 -29.75 38.33 -19.15
CA GLN A 514 -29.80 38.90 -20.50
C GLN A 514 -29.93 37.83 -21.59
N GLU A 515 -29.21 36.71 -21.49
CA GLU A 515 -29.30 35.59 -22.43
C GLU A 515 -30.70 34.96 -22.45
N ILE A 516 -31.34 34.83 -21.29
CA ILE A 516 -32.73 34.35 -21.19
C ILE A 516 -33.73 35.37 -21.76
N SER A 517 -33.49 36.68 -21.57
CA SER A 517 -34.35 37.70 -22.16
C SER A 517 -34.31 37.73 -23.69
N LYS A 518 -33.22 37.24 -24.29
CA LYS A 518 -33.02 37.14 -25.75
C LYS A 518 -33.60 35.83 -26.34
N GLY A 519 -33.53 34.71 -25.61
CA GLY A 519 -34.12 33.43 -25.99
C GLY A 519 -35.60 33.36 -25.60
N GLY A 520 -36.46 34.01 -26.38
CA GLY A 520 -37.87 34.27 -26.04
C GLY A 520 -38.62 33.08 -25.41
N LYS A 521 -39.24 33.32 -24.24
CA LYS A 521 -40.31 32.56 -23.55
C LYS A 521 -40.37 31.03 -23.78
N GLU A 522 -39.27 30.31 -23.92
CA GLU A 522 -39.29 28.86 -23.82
C GLU A 522 -39.20 28.45 -22.34
N LYS A 523 -40.15 27.60 -21.95
CA LYS A 523 -40.53 27.17 -20.59
C LYS A 523 -39.36 27.13 -19.60
N ILE A 524 -39.26 28.18 -18.78
CA ILE A 524 -38.52 28.13 -17.52
C ILE A 524 -39.40 27.37 -16.54
N PHE A 525 -39.05 26.11 -16.25
CA PHE A 525 -39.68 25.37 -15.15
C PHE A 525 -39.20 25.97 -13.83
N VAL A 526 -39.97 26.91 -13.29
CA VAL A 526 -39.92 27.24 -11.86
C VAL A 526 -40.58 26.07 -11.15
N THR A 527 -39.80 25.12 -10.62
CA THR A 527 -40.33 24.12 -9.69
C THR A 527 -40.73 24.84 -8.41
N GLU A 528 -42.02 25.13 -8.31
CA GLU A 528 -42.66 25.68 -7.11
C GLU A 528 -42.62 24.61 -6.01
N ALA A 529 -41.66 24.73 -5.08
CA ALA A 529 -41.81 24.11 -3.77
C ALA A 529 -42.98 24.81 -3.04
N PRO A 530 -43.95 24.07 -2.46
CA PRO A 530 -45.23 24.62 -1.98
C PRO A 530 -45.15 25.55 -0.76
N SER A 531 -43.96 25.95 -0.31
CA SER A 531 -43.75 26.82 0.86
C SER A 531 -43.21 28.22 0.55
N LEU A 532 -42.92 28.56 -0.72
CA LEU A 532 -42.49 29.92 -1.09
C LEU A 532 -43.33 30.42 -2.26
N ARG A 533 -44.42 31.14 -1.93
CA ARG A 533 -45.22 31.86 -2.93
C ARG A 533 -44.35 32.83 -3.73
N GLY A 534 -44.60 32.83 -5.03
CA GLY A 534 -43.72 33.35 -6.07
C GLY A 534 -43.30 34.80 -5.93
N LEU A 535 -42.05 35.05 -6.33
CA LEU A 535 -41.61 36.36 -6.79
C LEU A 535 -41.59 36.32 -8.31
N SER A 536 -42.44 37.13 -8.93
CA SER A 536 -42.44 37.32 -10.38
C SER A 536 -41.11 37.91 -10.85
N LEU A 537 -40.72 37.68 -12.11
CA LEU A 537 -39.55 38.34 -12.74
C LEU A 537 -39.60 39.89 -12.59
N SER A 538 -40.80 40.46 -12.57
CA SER A 538 -41.07 41.87 -12.25
C SER A 538 -40.65 42.27 -10.83
N GLU A 539 -40.81 41.38 -9.87
CA GLU A 539 -40.51 41.64 -8.46
C GLU A 539 -39.03 41.48 -8.15
N ILE A 540 -38.37 40.52 -8.81
CA ILE A 540 -36.90 40.41 -8.81
C ILE A 540 -36.29 41.67 -9.43
N ARG A 541 -36.84 42.14 -10.56
CA ARG A 541 -36.44 43.39 -11.22
C ARG A 541 -36.65 44.61 -10.33
N TRP A 542 -37.77 44.69 -9.61
CA TRP A 542 -38.07 45.78 -8.70
C TRP A 542 -37.15 45.79 -7.46
N ARG A 543 -36.81 44.61 -6.91
CA ARG A 543 -35.87 44.49 -5.78
C ARG A 543 -34.42 44.79 -6.18
N ALA A 544 -34.02 44.47 -7.41
CA ALA A 544 -32.73 44.87 -7.96
C ALA A 544 -32.64 46.41 -8.05
N TYR A 545 -33.70 47.04 -8.57
CA TYR A 545 -33.80 48.50 -8.70
C TYR A 545 -33.75 49.21 -7.34
N GLN A 546 -34.44 48.69 -6.31
CA GLN A 546 -34.40 49.25 -4.96
C GLN A 546 -33.04 49.14 -4.27
N ARG A 547 -32.19 48.19 -4.68
CA ARG A 547 -30.83 48.01 -4.16
C ARG A 547 -29.77 48.74 -4.99
N GLY A 548 -30.19 49.57 -5.95
CA GLY A 548 -29.29 50.40 -6.77
C GLY A 548 -28.60 49.67 -7.92
N PHE A 549 -29.21 48.58 -8.44
CA PHE A 549 -28.72 47.84 -9.61
C PHE A 549 -29.53 48.13 -10.88
#